data_AF-A0A6A6ETJ1-F1
#
_entry.id   AF-A0A6A6ETJ1-F1
#
_cell.length_a   1.000
_cell.length_b   1.000
_cell.length_c   1.000
_cell.angle_alpha   90.00
_cell.angle_beta   90.00
_cell.angle_gamma   90.00
#
_symmetry.space_group_name_H-M   'P 1'
#
loop_
_entity.id
_entity.type
_entity.pdbx_description
1 polymer ?
#
loop_
_entity_poly.entity_id
_entity_poly.type
_entity_poly.pdbx_seq_one_letter_code
_entity_poly.pdbx_strand_id
1 'polypeptide(L)'
;MRQSFPNLRYGLLVGIGAGVPGQNLEPDIRLGDVVVAGPSDKSVGPVGVIGYELGAETIKGFIPKDWQAPTETRLRIAIERIEFNARVEGSYDSPQYLDILATRDHGQKFQHPDVEDQLYEGDTDRLVPRQPRPTQGPTVHYGFIASGYKLVKNAKLRDALRDKYGIICFEMEAAGLMNILPVAVIRGSITMPTLERMTCGAIMLLLQPLPMPRAFPKT
;
A
#
# COMPACT_ATOMS: atom_id res chain seq x y z
N MET A 1 5.26 -2.05 -23.14
CA MET A 1 6.13 -2.64 -22.09
C MET A 1 6.79 -3.94 -22.56
N ARG A 2 6.05 -5.05 -22.77
CA ARG A 2 6.65 -6.33 -23.22
C ARG A 2 7.36 -6.27 -24.59
N GLN A 3 6.92 -5.40 -25.50
CA GLN A 3 7.56 -5.20 -26.80
C GLN A 3 8.95 -4.53 -26.70
N SER A 4 9.12 -3.59 -25.77
CA SER A 4 10.37 -2.84 -25.58
C SER A 4 11.33 -3.54 -24.61
N PHE A 5 10.80 -4.37 -23.71
CA PHE A 5 11.57 -5.08 -22.68
C PHE A 5 11.23 -6.58 -22.69
N PRO A 6 11.74 -7.34 -23.68
CA PRO A 6 11.38 -8.75 -23.85
C PRO A 6 11.86 -9.65 -22.71
N ASN A 7 12.88 -9.22 -21.95
CA ASN A 7 13.43 -9.97 -20.82
C ASN A 7 12.80 -9.60 -19.47
N LEU A 8 11.85 -8.65 -19.42
CA LEU A 8 11.18 -8.26 -18.19
C LEU A 8 10.16 -9.32 -17.80
N ARG A 9 10.47 -10.08 -16.74
CA ARG A 9 9.63 -11.21 -16.27
C ARG A 9 8.73 -10.84 -15.09
N TYR A 10 9.22 -10.01 -14.18
CA TYR A 10 8.51 -9.58 -12.98
C TYR A 10 8.78 -8.09 -12.74
N GLY A 11 7.89 -7.43 -12.01
CA GLY A 11 8.10 -6.07 -11.51
C GLY A 11 7.74 -5.93 -10.04
N LEU A 12 8.23 -4.87 -9.43
CA LEU A 12 7.76 -4.38 -8.14
C LEU A 12 6.95 -3.12 -8.40
N LEU A 13 5.66 -3.14 -8.05
CA LEU A 13 4.80 -1.97 -8.09
C LEU A 13 4.84 -1.31 -6.72
N VAL A 14 5.78 -0.39 -6.55
CA VAL A 14 5.99 0.36 -5.31
C VAL A 14 5.39 1.75 -5.45
N GLY A 15 4.58 2.17 -4.50
CA GLY A 15 4.00 3.51 -4.52
C GLY A 15 3.33 3.87 -3.22
N ILE A 16 2.56 4.95 -3.24
CA ILE A 16 1.69 5.31 -2.10
C ILE A 16 0.37 4.57 -2.21
N GLY A 17 -0.21 4.27 -1.05
CA GLY A 17 -1.56 3.75 -0.93
C GLY A 17 -2.22 4.35 0.30
N ALA A 18 -3.54 4.41 0.28
CA ALA A 18 -4.31 4.90 1.39
C ALA A 18 -4.63 3.74 2.34
N GLY A 19 -3.93 3.69 3.48
CA GLY A 19 -4.15 2.66 4.50
C GLY A 19 -5.53 2.77 5.11
N VAL A 20 -6.17 1.63 5.39
CA VAL A 20 -7.46 1.58 6.08
C VAL A 20 -7.18 1.52 7.58
N PRO A 21 -7.43 2.60 8.33
CA PRO A 21 -7.18 2.57 9.76
C PRO A 21 -8.26 1.78 10.48
N GLY A 22 -7.94 1.27 11.66
CA GLY A 22 -8.87 0.45 12.40
C GLY A 22 -8.64 0.47 13.90
N GLN A 23 -9.52 1.16 14.64
CA GLN A 23 -9.54 1.00 16.08
C GLN A 23 -9.99 -0.42 16.43
N ASN A 24 -9.12 -1.19 17.10
CA ASN A 24 -9.36 -2.60 17.44
C ASN A 24 -9.59 -3.50 16.22
N LEU A 25 -9.13 -3.09 15.03
CA LEU A 25 -9.06 -3.98 13.87
C LEU A 25 -7.65 -4.52 13.76
N GLU A 26 -7.54 -5.78 13.38
CA GLU A 26 -6.28 -6.41 13.03
C GLU A 26 -6.24 -6.58 11.51
N PRO A 27 -5.31 -5.90 10.78
CA PRO A 27 -4.24 -5.02 11.28
C PRO A 27 -4.62 -3.53 11.48
N ASP A 28 -3.98 -2.88 12.45
CA ASP A 28 -4.07 -1.44 12.73
C ASP A 28 -3.07 -0.62 11.87
N ILE A 29 -3.47 -0.25 10.64
CA ILE A 29 -2.62 0.49 9.68
C ILE A 29 -2.45 1.97 10.10
N ARG A 30 -1.21 2.48 10.10
CA ARG A 30 -0.83 3.87 10.43
C ARG A 30 -0.08 4.57 9.30
N LEU A 31 0.05 5.89 9.41
CA LEU A 31 0.92 6.69 8.57
C LEU A 31 2.36 6.15 8.60
N GLY A 32 2.93 5.91 7.43
CA GLY A 32 4.30 5.43 7.25
C GLY A 32 4.45 3.92 7.23
N ASP A 33 3.40 3.16 7.57
CA ASP A 33 3.43 1.70 7.43
C ASP A 33 3.58 1.25 5.98
N VAL A 34 3.98 0.00 5.79
CA VAL A 34 4.06 -0.63 4.48
C VAL A 34 2.98 -1.68 4.38
N VAL A 35 2.24 -1.69 3.27
CA VAL A 35 1.25 -2.72 2.95
C VAL A 35 1.72 -3.49 1.73
N VAL A 36 1.80 -4.82 1.85
CA VAL A 36 2.16 -5.73 0.77
C VAL A 36 0.91 -6.51 0.37
N ALA A 37 0.60 -6.52 -0.93
CA ALA A 37 -0.50 -7.31 -1.45
C ALA A 37 -0.19 -8.80 -1.25
N GLY A 38 -0.97 -9.44 -0.39
CA GLY A 38 -0.82 -10.85 -0.04
C GLY A 38 -2.17 -11.47 0.29
N PRO A 39 -2.29 -12.80 0.24
CA PRO A 39 -3.54 -13.46 0.59
C PRO A 39 -3.87 -13.21 2.06
N SER A 40 -4.98 -12.52 2.31
CA SER A 40 -5.57 -12.38 3.65
C SER A 40 -6.49 -13.57 3.86
N ASP A 41 -5.97 -14.58 4.54
CA ASP A 41 -6.60 -15.88 4.80
C ASP A 41 -6.85 -16.73 3.54
N LYS A 42 -6.68 -18.06 3.67
CA LYS A 42 -6.55 -18.99 2.53
C LYS A 42 -7.85 -19.21 1.73
N SER A 43 -8.90 -18.47 2.05
CA SER A 43 -10.29 -18.64 1.60
C SER A 43 -10.63 -17.93 0.29
N VAL A 44 -9.84 -16.92 -0.14
CA VAL A 44 -10.12 -16.10 -1.35
C VAL A 44 -9.17 -16.41 -2.53
N GLY A 45 -8.38 -17.49 -2.43
CA GLY A 45 -7.44 -17.89 -3.49
C GLY A 45 -6.20 -16.99 -3.57
N PRO A 46 -5.46 -16.96 -4.70
CA PRO A 46 -4.14 -16.31 -4.82
C PRO A 46 -4.19 -14.77 -4.99
N VAL A 47 -5.32 -14.15 -4.68
CA VAL A 47 -5.58 -12.75 -5.03
C VAL A 47 -5.12 -11.84 -3.90
N GLY A 48 -4.02 -11.10 -4.08
CA GLY A 48 -3.58 -10.05 -3.14
C GLY A 48 -4.18 -8.68 -3.44
N VAL A 49 -4.79 -8.50 -4.62
CA VAL A 49 -5.29 -7.22 -5.12
C VAL A 49 -6.72 -7.38 -5.60
N ILE A 50 -7.64 -6.55 -5.14
CA ILE A 50 -9.06 -6.61 -5.49
C ILE A 50 -9.44 -5.38 -6.32
N GLY A 51 -9.82 -5.60 -7.58
CA GLY A 51 -10.41 -4.59 -8.47
C GLY A 51 -11.82 -4.18 -8.04
N TYR A 52 -11.95 -3.30 -7.04
CA TYR A 52 -13.23 -3.03 -6.37
C TYR A 52 -14.24 -2.23 -7.22
N GLU A 53 -13.79 -1.58 -8.29
CA GLU A 53 -14.66 -0.89 -9.26
C GLU A 53 -14.82 -1.67 -10.57
N LEU A 54 -14.11 -2.80 -10.69
CA LEU A 54 -13.95 -3.55 -11.93
C LEU A 54 -14.88 -4.76 -11.90
N GLY A 55 -16.18 -4.50 -11.99
CA GLY A 55 -17.23 -5.50 -11.79
C GLY A 55 -18.48 -5.26 -12.64
N ALA A 56 -19.52 -6.02 -12.33
CA ALA A 56 -20.87 -5.76 -12.80
C ALA A 56 -21.79 -5.54 -11.59
N GLU A 57 -22.56 -4.46 -11.62
CA GLU A 57 -23.66 -4.26 -10.69
C GLU A 57 -24.79 -5.23 -11.09
N THR A 58 -25.16 -6.17 -10.22
CA THR A 58 -26.23 -7.13 -10.50
C THR A 58 -27.37 -6.98 -9.51
N ILE A 59 -28.51 -7.65 -9.75
CA ILE A 59 -29.62 -7.73 -8.78
C ILE A 59 -29.21 -8.34 -7.43
N LYS A 60 -28.07 -9.05 -7.38
CA LYS A 60 -27.48 -9.62 -6.16
C LYS A 60 -26.36 -8.75 -5.58
N GLY A 61 -26.15 -7.55 -6.11
CA GLY A 61 -25.07 -6.62 -5.76
C GLY A 61 -23.89 -6.65 -6.75
N PHE A 62 -22.85 -5.87 -6.43
CA PHE A 62 -21.62 -5.81 -7.22
C PHE A 62 -20.85 -7.13 -7.17
N ILE A 63 -20.59 -7.69 -8.36
CA ILE A 63 -19.76 -8.87 -8.58
C ILE A 63 -18.45 -8.42 -9.26
N PRO A 64 -17.28 -8.62 -8.63
CA PRO A 64 -15.99 -8.36 -9.28
C PRO A 64 -15.87 -9.16 -10.58
N LYS A 65 -15.35 -8.55 -11.64
CA LYS A 65 -15.16 -9.24 -12.91
C LYS A 65 -13.91 -10.12 -12.87
N ASP A 66 -14.04 -11.30 -13.47
CA ASP A 66 -13.04 -12.38 -13.45
C ASP A 66 -11.86 -12.21 -14.43
N TRP A 67 -11.58 -10.99 -14.91
CA TRP A 67 -10.46 -10.73 -15.85
C TRP A 67 -9.17 -10.32 -15.16
N GLN A 68 -9.20 -10.02 -13.86
CA GLN A 68 -8.01 -9.57 -13.16
C GLN A 68 -7.08 -10.76 -12.90
N ALA A 69 -5.86 -10.68 -13.45
CA ALA A 69 -4.83 -11.67 -13.21
C ALA A 69 -4.53 -11.78 -11.70
N PRO A 70 -4.41 -13.00 -11.14
CA PRO A 70 -3.99 -13.18 -9.77
C PRO A 70 -2.52 -12.79 -9.60
N THR A 71 -2.07 -12.68 -8.34
CA THR A 71 -0.64 -12.56 -8.06
C THR A 71 0.06 -13.82 -8.57
N GLU A 72 1.10 -13.64 -9.39
CA GLU A 72 1.84 -14.74 -9.99
C GLU A 72 2.46 -15.65 -8.90
N THR A 73 2.43 -16.96 -9.13
CA THR A 73 2.77 -17.97 -8.13
C THR A 73 4.15 -17.80 -7.49
N ARG A 74 5.20 -17.48 -8.27
CA ARG A 74 6.54 -17.32 -7.71
C ARG A 74 6.64 -16.07 -6.85
N LEU A 75 6.02 -14.97 -7.28
CA LEU A 75 5.94 -13.75 -6.47
C LEU A 75 5.16 -13.99 -5.19
N ARG A 76 4.04 -14.72 -5.26
CA ARG A 76 3.24 -15.09 -4.09
C ARG A 76 4.04 -15.92 -3.09
N ILE A 77 4.72 -16.98 -3.54
CA ILE A 77 5.57 -17.82 -2.67
C ILE A 77 6.69 -16.98 -2.03
N ALA A 78 7.29 -16.05 -2.79
CA ALA A 78 8.32 -15.18 -2.24
C ALA A 78 7.76 -14.27 -1.14
N ILE A 79 6.59 -13.65 -1.35
CA ILE A 79 5.92 -12.81 -0.35
C ILE A 79 5.56 -13.63 0.89
N GLU A 80 4.93 -14.80 0.72
CA GLU A 80 4.56 -15.71 1.82
C GLU A 80 5.78 -16.13 2.64
N ARG A 81 6.93 -16.36 1.99
CA ARG A 81 8.18 -16.72 2.67
C ARG A 81 8.79 -15.53 3.43
N ILE A 82 8.77 -14.34 2.84
CA ILE A 82 9.25 -13.11 3.51
C ILE A 82 8.39 -12.83 4.75
N GLU A 83 7.07 -12.92 4.61
CA GLU A 83 6.13 -12.76 5.72
C GLU A 83 6.37 -13.79 6.83
N PHE A 84 6.50 -15.07 6.46
CA PHE A 84 6.78 -16.14 7.42
C PHE A 84 8.09 -15.89 8.18
N ASN A 85 9.18 -15.58 7.47
CA ASN A 85 10.48 -15.33 8.08
C ASN A 85 10.45 -14.09 8.99
N ALA A 86 9.72 -13.03 8.60
CA ALA A 86 9.55 -11.84 9.43
C ALA A 86 8.81 -12.14 10.74
N ARG A 87 7.73 -12.95 10.67
CA ARG A 87 6.91 -13.31 11.84
C ARG A 87 7.57 -14.33 12.78
N VAL A 88 8.22 -15.35 12.22
CA VAL A 88 8.68 -16.53 12.99
C VAL A 88 10.15 -16.41 13.38
N GLU A 89 10.99 -15.95 12.47
CA GLU A 89 12.43 -15.96 12.68
C GLU A 89 12.96 -14.61 13.20
N GLY A 90 12.14 -13.54 13.12
CA GLY A 90 12.61 -12.18 13.37
C GLY A 90 13.72 -11.73 12.39
N SER A 91 13.92 -12.48 11.30
CA SER A 91 15.06 -12.36 10.38
C SER A 91 15.11 -11.04 9.60
N TYR A 92 14.00 -10.30 9.57
CA TYR A 92 13.87 -9.02 8.86
C TYR A 92 13.41 -7.93 9.81
N ASP A 93 14.34 -7.48 10.65
CA ASP A 93 14.14 -6.29 11.48
C ASP A 93 14.24 -5.05 10.56
N SER A 94 13.09 -4.56 10.10
CA SER A 94 12.96 -3.38 9.22
C SER A 94 13.71 -2.13 9.69
N PRO A 95 13.89 -1.84 11.01
CA PRO A 95 14.64 -0.68 11.48
C PRO A 95 16.09 -0.66 11.00
N GLN A 96 16.78 -1.81 10.95
CA GLN A 96 18.21 -1.85 10.59
C GLN A 96 18.48 -1.34 9.17
N TYR A 97 17.58 -1.64 8.22
CA TYR A 97 17.69 -1.14 6.86
C TYR A 97 17.33 0.35 6.75
N LEU A 98 16.45 0.83 7.61
CA LEU A 98 16.10 2.25 7.70
C LEU A 98 17.23 3.07 8.33
N ASP A 99 17.94 2.51 9.31
CA ASP A 99 19.12 3.14 9.92
C ASP A 99 20.25 3.35 8.90
N ILE A 100 20.44 2.38 7.99
CA ILE A 100 21.39 2.51 6.87
C ILE A 100 20.99 3.66 5.94
N LEU A 101 19.70 3.89 5.71
CA LEU A 101 19.25 5.05 4.94
C LEU A 101 19.48 6.33 5.74
N ALA A 102 19.14 6.37 7.03
CA ALA A 102 19.31 7.54 7.88
C ALA A 102 20.76 8.03 7.97
N THR A 103 21.74 7.13 7.86
CA THR A 103 23.17 7.43 7.89
C THR A 103 23.76 7.90 6.56
N ARG A 104 23.00 7.91 5.46
CA ARG A 104 23.45 8.36 4.14
C ARG A 104 23.05 9.79 3.85
N ASP A 105 23.92 10.55 3.16
CA ASP A 105 23.73 11.98 2.82
C ASP A 105 22.40 12.31 2.14
N HIS A 106 21.83 11.37 1.39
CA HIS A 106 20.54 11.54 0.70
C HIS A 106 19.40 10.74 1.32
N GLY A 107 19.65 10.02 2.40
CA GLY A 107 18.66 9.17 3.04
C GLY A 107 17.79 9.88 4.08
N GLN A 108 18.24 11.03 4.60
CA GLN A 108 17.46 11.82 5.56
C GLN A 108 16.09 12.26 5.02
N LYS A 109 15.97 12.50 3.70
CA LYS A 109 14.67 12.83 3.07
C LYS A 109 13.66 11.68 3.01
N PHE A 110 14.08 10.46 3.34
CA PHE A 110 13.23 9.26 3.39
C PHE A 110 12.97 8.80 4.82
N GLN A 111 13.39 9.58 5.83
CA GLN A 111 13.05 9.32 7.21
C GLN A 111 11.53 9.45 7.41
N HIS A 112 11.03 8.73 8.41
CA HIS A 112 9.64 8.86 8.82
C HIS A 112 9.35 10.33 9.17
N PRO A 113 8.29 10.94 8.64
CA PRO A 113 7.97 12.32 8.98
C PRO A 113 7.64 12.39 10.47
N ASP A 114 8.22 13.34 11.21
CA ASP A 114 7.91 13.64 12.63
C ASP A 114 6.47 14.19 12.82
N VAL A 115 5.52 13.70 12.04
CA VAL A 115 4.10 14.00 12.07
C VAL A 115 3.42 12.85 12.77
N GLU A 116 2.74 13.17 13.86
CA GLU A 116 1.97 12.20 14.62
C GLU A 116 0.79 11.67 13.77
N ASP A 117 0.62 10.35 13.75
CA ASP A 117 -0.51 9.74 13.06
C ASP A 117 -1.82 9.99 13.81
N GLN A 118 -2.78 10.64 13.16
CA GLN A 118 -4.06 11.02 13.75
C GLN A 118 -5.20 10.22 13.10
N LEU A 119 -5.96 9.51 13.92
CA LEU A 119 -7.17 8.79 13.50
C LEU A 119 -8.42 9.61 13.83
N TYR A 120 -9.29 9.76 12.84
CA TYR A 120 -10.56 10.45 12.93
C TYR A 120 -11.75 9.49 12.92
N GLU A 121 -12.81 9.84 13.65
CA GLU A 121 -14.06 9.10 13.65
C GLU A 121 -14.84 9.38 12.37
N GLY A 122 -14.75 8.47 11.40
CA GLY A 122 -15.45 8.58 10.13
C GLY A 122 -15.03 9.82 9.33
N ASP A 123 -16.02 10.65 8.98
CA ASP A 123 -15.82 11.91 8.25
C ASP A 123 -15.82 13.14 9.19
N THR A 124 -15.61 12.95 10.49
CA THR A 124 -15.67 14.02 11.52
C THR A 124 -14.28 14.49 11.97
N ASP A 125 -14.19 15.67 12.58
CA ASP A 125 -12.96 16.16 13.21
C ASP A 125 -12.67 15.55 14.59
N ARG A 126 -13.47 14.58 15.02
CA ARG A 126 -13.29 13.93 16.32
C ARG A 126 -12.15 12.92 16.24
N LEU A 127 -11.10 13.16 17.02
CA LEU A 127 -9.98 12.23 17.15
C LEU A 127 -10.39 10.98 17.93
N VAL A 128 -9.93 9.84 17.45
CA VAL A 128 -10.07 8.53 18.09
C VAL A 128 -8.74 8.18 18.74
N PRO A 129 -8.70 8.03 20.09
CA PRO A 129 -7.49 7.59 20.77
C PRO A 129 -7.05 6.21 20.30
N ARG A 130 -5.77 6.08 19.96
CA ARG A 130 -5.12 4.81 19.60
C ARG A 130 -4.15 4.40 20.69
N GLN A 131 -3.99 3.09 20.89
CA GLN A 131 -2.95 2.59 21.77
C GLN A 131 -1.56 2.91 21.17
N PRO A 132 -0.59 3.35 21.98
CA PRO A 132 0.80 3.50 21.53
C PRO A 132 1.35 2.17 21.02
N ARG A 133 2.14 2.22 19.94
CA ARG A 133 2.87 1.03 19.49
C ARG A 133 4.11 0.80 20.36
N PRO A 134 4.57 -0.45 20.48
CA PRO A 134 5.86 -0.76 21.10
C PRO A 134 7.04 -0.10 20.38
N THR A 135 6.93 0.11 19.06
CA THR A 135 7.96 0.69 18.21
C THR A 135 7.43 1.92 17.46
N GLN A 136 8.33 2.88 17.21
CA GLN A 136 8.05 4.09 16.42
C GLN A 136 8.31 3.88 14.91
N GLY A 137 8.93 2.76 14.53
CA GLY A 137 9.22 2.44 13.15
C GLY A 137 7.99 1.96 12.35
N PRO A 138 8.07 2.02 11.01
CA PRO A 138 7.00 1.53 10.16
C PRO A 138 6.83 0.02 10.30
N THR A 139 5.57 -0.43 10.31
CA THR A 139 5.23 -1.86 10.36
C THR A 139 4.84 -2.34 8.97
N VAL A 140 5.21 -3.58 8.62
CA VAL A 140 4.84 -4.21 7.35
C VAL A 140 3.60 -5.08 7.56
N HIS A 141 2.55 -4.81 6.81
CA HIS A 141 1.27 -5.52 6.84
C HIS A 141 1.04 -6.26 5.54
N TYR A 142 0.46 -7.45 5.62
CA TYR A 142 0.17 -8.29 4.47
C TYR A 142 -1.34 -8.52 4.39
N GLY A 143 -1.94 -8.25 3.24
CA GLY A 143 -3.38 -8.42 3.07
C GLY A 143 -3.90 -7.87 1.74
N PHE A 144 -5.22 -7.78 1.63
CA PHE A 144 -5.86 -7.36 0.39
C PHE A 144 -5.72 -5.86 0.15
N ILE A 145 -5.23 -5.52 -1.04
CA ILE A 145 -5.16 -4.14 -1.53
C ILE A 145 -6.27 -3.92 -2.56
N ALA A 146 -7.15 -2.96 -2.30
CA ALA A 146 -8.19 -2.53 -3.22
C ALA A 146 -7.59 -1.64 -4.33
N SER A 147 -7.80 -2.03 -5.58
CA SER A 147 -7.33 -1.29 -6.77
C SER A 147 -8.51 -0.72 -7.55
N GLY A 148 -8.48 0.58 -7.82
CA GLY A 148 -9.54 1.28 -8.55
C GLY A 148 -9.09 2.62 -9.09
N TYR A 149 -9.85 3.23 -9.98
CA TYR A 149 -9.45 4.50 -10.61
C TYR A 149 -9.96 5.73 -9.86
N LYS A 150 -10.77 5.54 -8.81
CA LYS A 150 -11.23 6.62 -7.94
C LYS A 150 -10.51 6.60 -6.60
N LEU A 151 -10.33 7.79 -6.06
CA LEU A 151 -9.93 7.98 -4.68
C LEU A 151 -11.17 7.87 -3.77
N VAL A 152 -11.16 6.90 -2.86
CA VAL A 152 -12.22 6.75 -1.85
C VAL A 152 -11.99 7.78 -0.75
N LYS A 153 -12.83 8.82 -0.70
CA LYS A 153 -12.79 9.87 0.35
C LYS A 153 -13.87 9.73 1.42
N ASN A 154 -14.88 8.91 1.16
CA ASN A 154 -16.02 8.74 2.05
C ASN A 154 -15.73 7.61 3.03
N ALA A 155 -15.71 7.91 4.33
CA ALA A 155 -15.41 6.92 5.37
C ALA A 155 -16.39 5.74 5.38
N LYS A 156 -17.68 5.98 5.17
CA LYS A 156 -18.70 4.90 5.14
C LYS A 156 -18.46 3.93 3.99
N LEU A 157 -18.14 4.44 2.80
CA LEU A 157 -17.83 3.60 1.65
C LEU A 157 -16.55 2.80 1.88
N ARG A 158 -15.50 3.46 2.40
CA ARG A 158 -14.23 2.81 2.75
C ARG A 158 -14.47 1.64 3.72
N ASP A 159 -15.20 1.89 4.79
CA ASP A 159 -15.47 0.90 5.84
C ASP A 159 -16.37 -0.22 5.31
N ALA A 160 -17.35 0.08 4.47
CA ALA A 160 -18.18 -0.95 3.83
C ALA A 160 -17.36 -1.86 2.89
N LEU A 161 -16.41 -1.30 2.14
CA LEU A 161 -15.52 -2.08 1.27
C LEU A 161 -14.53 -2.91 2.09
N ARG A 162 -13.98 -2.35 3.19
CA ARG A 162 -13.19 -3.08 4.18
C ARG A 162 -13.94 -4.29 4.70
N ASP A 163 -15.15 -4.08 5.23
CA ASP A 163 -15.91 -5.15 5.86
C ASP A 163 -16.36 -6.21 4.85
N LYS A 164 -16.66 -5.79 3.61
CA LYS A 164 -17.08 -6.71 2.54
C LYS A 164 -15.93 -7.55 1.98
N TYR A 165 -14.73 -6.99 1.85
CA TYR A 165 -13.64 -7.60 1.10
C TYR A 165 -12.38 -7.88 1.93
N GLY A 166 -12.33 -7.49 3.20
CA GLY A 166 -11.14 -7.60 4.05
C GLY A 166 -9.98 -6.72 3.58
N ILE A 167 -10.27 -5.61 2.90
CA ILE A 167 -9.23 -4.74 2.34
C ILE A 167 -8.58 -3.86 3.42
N ILE A 168 -7.26 -3.73 3.34
CA ILE A 168 -6.46 -2.97 4.32
C ILE A 168 -5.78 -1.74 3.70
N CYS A 169 -5.81 -1.61 2.38
CA CYS A 169 -5.22 -0.48 1.66
C CYS A 169 -5.94 -0.24 0.33
N PHE A 170 -6.00 1.02 -0.10
CA PHE A 170 -6.47 1.44 -1.43
C PHE A 170 -5.32 1.99 -2.27
N GLU A 171 -5.28 1.65 -3.56
CA GLU A 171 -4.35 2.20 -4.55
C GLU A 171 -5.03 2.28 -5.93
N MET A 172 -4.32 2.79 -6.95
CA MET A 172 -4.94 3.17 -8.22
C MET A 172 -4.37 2.54 -9.50
N GLU A 173 -3.44 1.59 -9.41
CA GLU A 173 -2.70 1.13 -10.60
C GLU A 173 -2.64 -0.39 -10.78
N ALA A 174 -2.66 -1.17 -9.70
CA ALA A 174 -2.30 -2.58 -9.72
C ALA A 174 -3.19 -3.44 -10.62
N ALA A 175 -4.52 -3.33 -10.51
CA ALA A 175 -5.45 -4.18 -11.25
C ALA A 175 -5.30 -4.03 -12.78
N GLY A 176 -4.88 -2.86 -13.26
CA GLY A 176 -4.57 -2.67 -14.67
C GLY A 176 -3.24 -3.31 -15.07
N LEU A 177 -2.20 -3.12 -14.26
CA LEU A 177 -0.84 -3.55 -14.58
C LEU A 177 -0.65 -5.07 -14.50
N MET A 178 -1.30 -5.74 -13.55
CA MET A 178 -1.14 -7.18 -13.30
C MET A 178 -1.49 -8.06 -14.51
N ASN A 179 -2.35 -7.58 -15.41
CA ASN A 179 -2.69 -8.29 -16.66
C ASN A 179 -1.59 -8.21 -17.73
N ILE A 180 -0.69 -7.23 -17.61
CA ILE A 180 0.38 -6.97 -18.57
C ILE A 180 1.71 -7.52 -18.06
N LEU A 181 1.99 -7.37 -16.77
CA LEU A 181 3.24 -7.78 -16.14
C LEU A 181 2.94 -8.39 -14.76
N PRO A 182 3.46 -9.59 -14.45
CA PRO A 182 3.49 -10.10 -13.09
C PRO A 182 4.19 -9.12 -12.14
N VAL A 183 3.47 -8.61 -11.15
CA VAL A 183 4.02 -7.64 -10.20
C VAL A 183 3.72 -8.01 -8.75
N ALA A 184 4.66 -7.74 -7.86
CA ALA A 184 4.41 -7.68 -6.43
C ALA A 184 4.04 -6.24 -6.08
N VAL A 185 2.93 -6.04 -5.39
CA VAL A 185 2.40 -4.71 -5.08
C VAL A 185 2.74 -4.34 -3.64
N ILE A 186 3.42 -3.22 -3.46
CA ILE A 186 3.93 -2.73 -2.17
C ILE A 186 3.55 -1.25 -2.06
N ARG A 187 2.88 -0.87 -0.98
CA ARG A 187 2.37 0.48 -0.79
C ARG A 187 2.84 1.07 0.53
N GLY A 188 3.49 2.22 0.48
CA GLY A 188 3.66 3.07 1.64
C GLY A 188 2.30 3.69 2.01
N SER A 189 1.85 3.43 3.22
CA SER A 189 0.57 3.87 3.73
C SER A 189 0.61 5.35 4.08
N ILE A 190 -0.26 6.11 3.42
CA ILE A 190 -0.73 7.39 3.93
C ILE A 190 -2.08 7.16 4.59
N THR A 191 -2.28 7.76 5.76
CA THR A 191 -3.59 7.72 6.42
C THR A 191 -4.55 8.57 5.59
N MET A 192 -5.74 8.05 5.26
CA MET A 192 -6.77 8.86 4.60
C MET A 192 -7.12 10.05 5.51
N PRO A 193 -6.83 11.29 5.10
CA PRO A 193 -7.33 12.43 5.85
C PRO A 193 -8.83 12.54 5.61
N THR A 194 -9.56 12.98 6.64
CA THR A 194 -10.90 13.53 6.50
C THR A 194 -10.96 14.59 5.39
N LEU A 195 -12.16 14.78 4.82
CA LEU A 195 -12.50 15.46 3.56
C LEU A 195 -11.72 16.76 3.22
N GLU A 196 -11.18 17.48 4.21
CA GLU A 196 -10.53 18.79 4.08
C GLU A 196 -9.01 18.78 4.28
N ARG A 197 -8.40 17.69 4.76
CA ARG A 197 -6.96 17.61 5.07
C ARG A 197 -6.13 16.87 4.04
N MET A 198 -6.65 16.64 2.84
CA MET A 198 -5.80 16.48 1.66
C MET A 198 -5.20 17.84 1.29
N THR A 199 -4.43 18.45 2.20
CA THR A 199 -3.54 19.51 1.77
C THR A 199 -2.55 18.85 0.83
N CYS A 200 -2.39 19.48 -0.33
CA CYS A 200 -1.44 19.10 -1.36
C CYS A 200 0.00 18.95 -0.83
N GLY A 201 0.28 19.29 0.44
CA GLY A 201 1.58 19.22 1.10
C GLY A 201 2.19 17.83 1.25
N ALA A 202 1.43 16.79 1.62
CA ALA A 202 1.97 15.43 1.74
C ALA A 202 2.30 14.80 0.37
N ILE A 203 1.55 15.19 -0.67
CA ILE A 203 1.84 14.82 -2.06
C ILE A 203 2.96 15.71 -2.64
N MET A 204 3.06 16.99 -2.25
CA MET A 204 4.10 17.93 -2.70
C MET A 204 5.49 17.62 -2.14
N LEU A 205 5.59 17.12 -0.90
CA LEU A 205 6.89 16.81 -0.29
C LEU A 205 7.60 15.63 -0.97
N LEU A 206 6.87 14.73 -1.65
CA LEU A 206 7.44 13.61 -2.40
C LEU A 206 7.51 13.82 -3.92
N LEU A 207 6.89 14.90 -4.44
CA LEU A 207 6.92 15.26 -5.86
C LEU A 207 7.84 16.45 -6.17
N GLN A 208 8.70 16.88 -5.24
CA GLN A 208 9.77 17.80 -5.63
C GLN A 208 10.66 17.11 -6.68
N PRO A 209 10.81 17.69 -7.88
CA PRO A 209 11.66 17.11 -8.90
C PRO A 209 13.09 17.02 -8.35
N LEU A 210 13.66 15.82 -8.35
CA LEU A 210 15.10 15.65 -8.11
C LEU A 210 15.84 16.61 -9.04
N PRO A 211 16.79 17.42 -8.55
CA PRO A 211 17.59 18.27 -9.43
C PRO A 211 18.32 17.36 -10.42
N MET A 212 18.00 17.51 -11.71
CA MET A 212 18.67 16.79 -12.78
C MET A 212 20.18 17.05 -12.68
N PRO A 213 21.04 16.02 -12.67
CA PRO A 213 22.48 16.24 -12.73
C PRO A 213 22.79 16.99 -14.02
N ARG A 214 23.55 18.09 -13.89
CA ARG A 214 24.01 18.91 -15.01
C ARG A 214 24.70 18.00 -16.03
N ALA A 215 24.33 18.19 -17.29
CA ALA A 215 24.87 17.46 -18.43
C ALA A 215 26.41 17.42 -18.39
N PHE A 216 26.96 16.23 -18.67
CA PHE A 216 28.40 16.03 -18.85
C PHE A 216 28.97 17.01 -19.88
N PRO A 217 30.17 17.57 -19.66
CA PRO A 217 30.83 18.39 -20.67
C PRO A 217 31.15 17.51 -21.88
N LYS A 218 30.70 17.96 -23.05
CA LYS A 218 31.12 17.39 -24.34
C LYS A 218 32.61 17.70 -24.52
N THR A 219 33.41 16.64 -24.62
CA THR A 219 34.71 16.64 -25.29
C THR A 219 34.52 16.10 -26.69
#